data_AF-A0A536HLB0-F1
#
_entry.id   AF-A0A536HLB0-F1
#
_cell.length_a   1.000
_cell.length_b   1.000
_cell.length_c   1.000
_cell.angle_alpha   90.00
_cell.angle_beta   90.00
_cell.angle_gamma   90.00
#
_symmetry.space_group_name_H-M   'P 1'
#
loop_
_entity.id
_entity.type
_entity.pdbx_description
1 polymer ?
#
loop_
_entity_poly.entity_id
_entity_poly.type
_entity_poly.pdbx_seq_one_letter_code
_entity_poly.pdbx_strand_id
1 'polypeptide(L)'
;MALVDLRSDTQIKEEIRLGDSESIFIPPGVAHGYATEKGATVCYLLTEEVDGSDEFGFRYDDRDAAIRWPIAAPTLSQRDRDAGTLAAAVSAVRAQLGRPVGSVR
;
A
#
# COMPACT_ATOMS: atom_id res chain seq x y z
N MET A 1 3.08 -7.85 -6.97
CA MET A 1 2.85 -6.93 -5.84
C MET A 1 3.86 -5.80 -5.94
N ALA A 2 3.46 -4.61 -5.53
CA ALA A 2 4.34 -3.46 -5.41
C ALA A 2 4.33 -2.97 -3.96
N LEU A 3 5.49 -2.59 -3.46
CA LEU A 3 5.71 -1.97 -2.16
C LEU A 3 6.27 -0.57 -2.40
N VAL A 4 5.76 0.43 -1.67
CA VAL A 4 6.24 1.82 -1.76
C VAL A 4 6.48 2.35 -0.36
N ASP A 5 7.70 2.83 -0.11
CA ASP A 5 8.06 3.46 1.15
C ASP A 5 7.48 4.88 1.25
N LEU A 6 6.50 5.09 2.13
CA LEU A 6 5.86 6.38 2.35
C LEU A 6 6.49 7.20 3.49
N ARG A 7 7.58 6.69 4.09
CA ARG A 7 8.27 7.35 5.22
C ARG A 7 9.26 8.42 4.76
N SER A 8 9.61 8.42 3.48
CA SER A 8 10.64 9.27 2.86
C SER A 8 10.05 10.15 1.74
N ASP A 9 10.66 11.31 1.51
CA ASP A 9 10.37 12.17 0.37
C ASP A 9 10.83 11.54 -0.95
N THR A 10 11.92 10.77 -0.91
CA THR A 10 12.36 9.95 -2.05
C THR A 10 11.62 8.62 -2.01
N GLN A 11 10.76 8.36 -2.98
CA GLN A 11 10.07 7.08 -3.07
C GLN A 11 11.01 5.96 -3.48
N ILE A 12 11.16 4.99 -2.57
CA ILE A 12 11.75 3.69 -2.85
C ILE A 12 10.59 2.74 -3.10
N LYS A 13 10.66 1.99 -4.20
CA LYS A 13 9.66 0.98 -4.54
C LYS A 13 10.31 -0.36 -4.86
N GLU A 14 9.58 -1.43 -4.56
CA GLU A 14 9.93 -2.79 -4.94
C GLU A 14 8.77 -3.44 -5.69
N GLU A 15 9.07 -4.11 -6.81
CA GLU A 15 8.11 -4.84 -7.63
C GLU A 15 8.43 -6.33 -7.57
N ILE A 16 7.56 -7.09 -6.90
CA ILE A 16 7.81 -8.50 -6.56
C ILE A 16 6.74 -9.37 -7.19
N ARG A 17 7.16 -10.44 -7.86
CA ARG A 17 6.26 -11.53 -8.26
C ARG A 17 6.25 -12.56 -7.13
N LEU A 18 5.09 -12.76 -6.54
CA LEU A 18 4.89 -13.78 -5.50
C LEU A 18 4.24 -15.02 -6.09
N GLY A 19 4.74 -16.20 -5.71
CA GLY A 19 4.10 -17.50 -5.93
C GLY A 19 3.25 -17.95 -4.74
N ASP A 20 2.64 -19.13 -4.87
CA ASP A 20 1.59 -19.63 -3.97
C ASP A 20 2.01 -19.80 -2.50
N SER A 21 3.29 -20.05 -2.23
CA SER A 21 3.81 -20.34 -0.88
C SER A 21 4.81 -19.29 -0.38
N GLU A 22 4.84 -18.12 -1.03
CA GLU A 22 5.73 -17.04 -0.61
C GLU A 22 5.02 -16.10 0.36
N SER A 23 5.78 -15.62 1.35
CA SER A 23 5.29 -14.67 2.34
C SER A 23 6.28 -13.53 2.43
N ILE A 24 5.77 -12.34 2.66
CA ILE A 24 6.58 -11.16 2.87
C ILE A 24 6.14 -10.42 4.11
N PHE A 25 7.09 -9.73 4.73
CA PHE A 25 6.80 -8.80 5.80
C PHE A 25 6.73 -7.38 5.24
N ILE A 26 5.65 -6.66 5.56
CA ILE A 26 5.45 -5.27 5.16
C ILE A 26 5.55 -4.40 6.42
N PRO A 27 6.61 -3.60 6.59
CA PRO A 27 6.74 -2.73 7.75
C PRO A 27 5.68 -1.61 7.77
N PRO A 28 5.34 -1.05 8.96
CA PRO A 28 4.52 0.15 9.05
C PRO A 28 5.08 1.30 8.22
N GLY A 29 4.18 2.04 7.55
CA GLY A 29 4.53 3.13 6.66
C GLY A 29 4.94 2.71 5.24
N VAL A 30 4.90 1.41 4.92
CA VAL A 30 5.06 0.91 3.55
C VAL A 30 3.68 0.61 2.97
N ALA A 31 3.32 1.32 1.91
CA ALA A 31 2.11 1.00 1.15
C ALA A 31 2.34 -0.25 0.30
N HIS A 32 1.27 -1.01 0.09
CA HIS A 32 1.32 -2.22 -0.72
C HIS A 32 0.11 -2.31 -1.64
N GLY A 33 0.30 -2.90 -2.81
CA GLY A 33 -0.77 -3.23 -3.75
C GLY A 33 -0.39 -4.44 -4.59
N TYR A 34 -1.37 -5.17 -5.10
CA TYR A 34 -1.12 -6.34 -5.93
C TYR A 34 -2.12 -6.42 -7.09
N ALA A 35 -1.73 -7.20 -8.09
CA ALA A 35 -2.50 -7.44 -9.30
C ALA A 35 -2.49 -8.94 -9.55
N THR A 36 -3.63 -9.49 -9.97
CA THR A 36 -3.77 -10.94 -10.26
C THR A 36 -4.34 -11.12 -11.66
N GLU A 37 -3.75 -12.01 -12.46
CA GLU A 37 -4.25 -12.31 -13.81
C GLU A 37 -5.34 -13.38 -13.82
N LYS A 38 -5.33 -14.32 -12.86
CA LYS A 38 -6.22 -15.48 -12.80
C LYS A 38 -6.98 -15.61 -11.48
N GLY A 39 -6.99 -14.55 -10.67
CA GLY A 39 -7.45 -14.58 -9.27
C GLY A 39 -6.38 -15.13 -8.32
N ALA A 40 -6.48 -14.76 -7.05
CA ALA A 40 -5.63 -15.29 -5.98
C ALA A 40 -6.36 -15.18 -4.64
N THR A 41 -6.00 -16.05 -3.70
CA THR A 41 -6.34 -15.88 -2.28
C THR A 41 -5.13 -15.29 -1.58
N VAL A 42 -5.31 -14.12 -0.96
CA VAL A 42 -4.25 -13.47 -0.17
C VAL A 42 -4.64 -13.53 1.29
N CYS A 43 -3.70 -13.97 2.14
CA CYS A 43 -3.87 -14.03 3.59
C CYS A 43 -3.03 -12.92 4.23
N TYR A 44 -3.62 -12.18 5.16
CA TYR A 44 -2.97 -11.13 5.90
C TYR A 44 -2.88 -11.50 7.37
N LEU A 45 -1.67 -11.42 7.92
CA LEU A 45 -1.42 -11.42 9.36
C LEU A 45 -1.08 -9.99 9.74
N LEU A 46 -1.97 -9.36 10.52
CA LEU A 46 -1.84 -7.96 10.89
C LEU A 46 -1.23 -7.84 12.28
N THR A 47 -0.43 -6.80 12.49
CA THR A 47 0.17 -6.48 13.80
C THR A 47 -0.81 -5.78 14.74
N GLU A 48 -1.87 -5.18 14.18
CA GLU A 48 -2.89 -4.41 14.88
C GLU A 48 -4.28 -4.74 14.31
N GLU A 49 -5.34 -4.43 15.07
CA GLU A 49 -6.72 -4.59 14.60
C GLU A 49 -7.11 -3.48 13.61
N VAL A 50 -7.94 -3.81 12.62
CA VAL A 50 -8.43 -2.85 11.64
C VAL A 50 -9.57 -2.03 12.25
N ASP A 51 -9.34 -0.72 12.46
CA ASP A 51 -10.36 0.22 12.94
C ASP A 51 -10.76 1.28 11.89
N GLY A 52 -10.11 1.27 10.73
CA GLY A 52 -10.37 2.17 9.60
C GLY A 52 -9.74 3.56 9.75
N SER A 53 -9.08 3.85 10.87
CA SER A 53 -8.38 5.13 11.09
C SER A 53 -7.02 5.23 10.39
N ASP A 54 -6.54 4.10 9.86
CA ASP A 54 -5.24 3.90 9.24
C ASP A 54 -5.32 3.57 7.73
N GLU A 55 -6.50 3.72 7.12
CA GLU A 55 -6.69 3.49 5.69
C GLU A 55 -6.18 4.68 4.85
N PHE A 56 -4.87 4.66 4.55
CA PHE A 56 -4.27 5.53 3.55
C PHE A 56 -4.15 4.83 2.20
N GLY A 57 -4.17 5.61 1.11
CA GLY A 57 -4.00 5.06 -0.23
C GLY A 57 -3.70 6.15 -1.26
N PHE A 58 -3.14 5.72 -2.38
CA PHE A 58 -2.92 6.55 -3.56
C PHE A 58 -3.32 5.78 -4.81
N ARG A 59 -3.52 6.48 -5.92
CA ARG A 59 -3.90 5.86 -7.19
C ARG A 59 -2.89 4.80 -7.62
N TYR A 60 -3.40 3.65 -8.06
CA TYR A 60 -2.54 2.57 -8.56
C TYR A 60 -1.67 3.03 -9.75
N ASP A 61 -2.16 3.96 -10.57
CA ASP A 61 -1.51 4.50 -11.77
C ASP A 61 -0.80 5.84 -11.53
N ASP A 62 -0.57 6.21 -10.27
CA ASP A 62 0.17 7.43 -9.95
C ASP A 62 1.57 7.39 -10.60
N ARG A 63 1.87 8.46 -11.35
CA ARG A 63 3.09 8.55 -12.17
C ARG A 63 4.34 8.65 -11.31
N ASP A 64 4.25 9.22 -10.12
CA ASP A 64 5.37 9.38 -9.20
C ASP A 64 5.72 8.04 -8.54
N ALA A 65 4.72 7.16 -8.36
CA ALA A 65 4.95 5.80 -7.89
C ALA A 65 5.59 4.92 -8.98
N ALA A 66 5.34 5.25 -10.25
CA ALA A 66 5.94 4.62 -11.43
C ALA A 66 5.85 3.08 -11.45
N ILE A 67 4.83 2.49 -10.82
CA ILE A 67 4.68 1.03 -10.67
C ILE A 67 4.32 0.40 -12.01
N ARG A 68 5.05 -0.65 -12.40
CA ARG A 68 4.75 -1.42 -13.62
C ARG A 68 3.78 -2.56 -13.31
N TRP A 69 2.49 -2.27 -13.43
CA TRP A 69 1.46 -3.29 -13.30
C TRP A 69 1.41 -4.20 -14.54
N PRO A 70 1.36 -5.54 -14.37
CA PRO A 70 1.27 -6.48 -15.49
C PRO A 70 -0.15 -6.58 -16.08
N ILE A 71 -1.01 -5.59 -15.86
CA ILE A 71 -2.42 -5.59 -16.26
C ILE A 71 -2.75 -4.24 -16.93
N ALA A 72 -3.24 -4.28 -18.17
CA ALA A 72 -3.57 -3.08 -18.92
C ALA A 72 -4.90 -2.45 -18.51
N ALA A 73 -5.90 -3.25 -18.17
CA ALA A 73 -7.25 -2.81 -17.80
C ALA A 73 -7.67 -3.47 -16.47
N PRO A 74 -7.22 -2.94 -15.32
CA PRO A 74 -7.51 -3.56 -14.03
C PRO A 74 -8.97 -3.34 -13.61
N THR A 75 -9.58 -4.36 -13.03
CA THR A 75 -10.79 -4.19 -12.21
C THR A 75 -10.38 -3.61 -10.87
N LEU A 76 -10.93 -2.46 -10.52
CA LEU A 76 -10.62 -1.75 -9.28
C LEU A 76 -11.87 -1.59 -8.41
N SER A 77 -11.68 -1.35 -7.12
CA SER A 77 -12.76 -0.85 -6.27
C SER A 77 -13.04 0.64 -6.58
N GLN A 78 -14.15 1.18 -6.08
CA GLN A 78 -14.39 2.63 -6.18
C GLN A 78 -13.34 3.41 -5.36
N ARG A 79 -12.97 2.90 -4.18
CA ARG A 79 -11.95 3.49 -3.31
C ARG A 79 -10.60 3.64 -4.03
N ASP A 80 -10.14 2.61 -4.74
CA ASP A 80 -8.85 2.64 -5.43
C ASP A 80 -8.88 3.51 -6.69
N ARG A 81 -10.04 3.57 -7.37
CA ARG A 81 -10.25 4.49 -8.51
C ARG A 81 -10.18 5.95 -8.08
N ASP A 82 -10.75 6.26 -6.93
CA ASP A 82 -10.90 7.62 -6.40
C ASP A 82 -9.77 8.01 -5.44
N ALA A 83 -8.79 7.13 -5.25
CA ALA A 83 -7.65 7.40 -4.39
C ALA A 83 -6.90 8.67 -4.83
N GLY A 84 -6.23 9.32 -3.88
CA GLY A 84 -5.48 10.56 -4.10
C GLY A 84 -4.11 10.33 -4.74
N THR A 85 -3.28 11.37 -4.72
CA THR A 85 -1.89 11.27 -5.21
C THR A 85 -0.98 10.58 -4.21
N LEU A 86 0.13 10.04 -4.69
CA LEU A 86 1.19 9.50 -3.86
C LEU A 86 1.71 10.53 -2.85
N ALA A 87 1.88 11.79 -3.27
CA ALA A 87 2.32 12.86 -2.38
C ALA A 87 1.37 13.10 -1.20
N ALA A 88 0.05 13.02 -1.42
CA ALA A 88 -0.93 13.14 -0.36
C ALA A 88 -0.85 11.95 0.63
N ALA A 89 -0.67 10.73 0.11
CA ALA A 89 -0.49 9.55 0.95
C ALA A 89 0.80 9.62 1.81
N VAL A 90 1.92 10.06 1.22
CA VAL A 90 3.18 10.31 1.94
C VAL A 90 2.98 11.32 3.07
N SER A 91 2.31 12.44 2.79
CA SER A 91 2.02 13.46 3.79
C SER A 91 1.19 12.91 4.95
N ALA A 92 0.13 12.16 4.65
CA ALA A 92 -0.77 11.59 5.65
C ALA A 92 -0.09 10.53 6.53
N VAL A 93 0.66 9.60 5.94
CA VAL A 93 1.39 8.56 6.68
C VAL A 93 2.44 9.15 7.60
N ARG A 94 3.20 10.15 7.14
CA ARG A 94 4.21 10.82 7.97
C ARG A 94 3.59 11.58 9.13
N ALA A 95 2.45 12.22 8.91
CA ALA A 95 1.70 12.88 9.98
C ALA A 95 1.24 11.87 11.04
N GLN A 96 0.83 10.66 10.64
CA GLN A 96 0.43 9.60 11.56
C GLN A 96 1.62 9.00 12.33
N LEU A 97 2.70 8.63 11.65
CA LEU A 97 3.89 8.03 12.28
C LEU A 97 4.62 8.99 13.23
N GLY A 98 4.51 10.30 13.00
CA GLY A 98 5.04 11.33 13.91
C GLY A 98 4.22 11.50 15.19
N ARG A 99 3.01 10.91 15.28
CA ARG A 99 2.22 10.92 16.51
C ARG A 99 2.70 9.79 17.42
N PRO A 100 2.90 10.02 18.73
CA PRO A 100 3.12 8.92 19.66
C PRO A 100 1.91 7.98 19.59
N VAL A 101 2.18 6.68 19.39
CA VAL A 101 1.16 5.63 19.48
C VAL A 101 0.44 5.83 20.81
N GLY A 102 -0.89 5.97 20.74
CA GLY A 102 -1.71 6.36 21.88
C GLY A 102 -1.40 5.49 23.10
N SER A 103 -1.14 6.16 24.23
CA SER A 103 -1.14 5.57 25.57
C SER A 103 -2.39 4.69 25.70
N VAL A 104 -2.19 3.37 25.70
CA VAL A 104 -3.20 2.43 26.15
C VAL A 104 -3.53 2.83 27.59
N ARG A 105 -4.79 3.21 27.83
CA ARG A 105 -5.34 3.30 29.18
C ARG A 105 -5.84 1.93 29.60
#